data_AF-A0A1F7WK83-F1
#
_entry.id   AF-A0A1F7WK83-F1
#
_cell.length_a   1.000
_cell.length_b   1.000
_cell.length_c   1.000
_cell.angle_alpha   90.00
_cell.angle_beta   90.00
_cell.angle_gamma   90.00
#
_symmetry.space_group_name_H-M   'P 1'
#
loop_
_entity.id
_entity.type
_entity.pdbx_description
1 polymer ?
#
loop_
_entity_poly.entity_id
_entity_poly.type
_entity_poly.pdbx_seq_one_letter_code
_entity_poly.pdbx_strand_id
1 'polypeptide(L)'
;MQDFNLENSVEFQKIKEIRKIISGAAQSMQGGHLSPVHIAASLIINRPDSEIEIVGDLSPRAVESTPGGKETINKELALFNKKKDLLSLMARPELINSAIADFNSKLSKNIYSIFAVSNYAFADHVFRYECETEDLKKLRTGANEDPQAIPIRNLRRKAEESYKNGKFDEAIKFFGDAVAKYQGDFTIYYQLGLIYFFEKADFKSSMENFRLASKYAYNKYNPVFIHGMVFTGMLLKLFALHTKNADMLSEAYQAIYQAYAADTGYNFSKYALAQCSAAMAFRSDLVVQANSLLKNLIMSDKLFAIQIVRDIAFNTYIDDLEKLIKSMYDELLNNITRLFEKIDLALDMISNNTQYLTIPARVASIKIEYKKLVEHISVNRTFFDADSVYAQSIRISGELEELVKEIERNRKYTETRSLVESAIKNYREDYIELTGHYAQVEKRFTEIKEQYIKLDSYYPNPEFFDTVSSLIHPDVLYNDPDKKLWHESGLFVLIKVIAGGSTFLFLFITIVILATLFSTGIGSFFSFVSMIISLVFMPLYATVIAEIFYNMIEIKRRGLLADLRKFKAEIDANKSKITEIDKKLSAKYIAYISEQGHLTPFTSEKMFEACLDGNFEQIKAMMPNP
;
A
#
# COMPACT_ATOMS: atom_id res chain seq x y z
N MET A 1 -25.47 36.20 -45.95
CA MET A 1 -25.36 36.37 -44.48
C MET A 1 -26.36 37.36 -43.89
N GLN A 2 -27.00 38.25 -44.66
CA GLN A 2 -27.84 39.33 -44.11
C GLN A 2 -29.15 38.90 -43.42
N ASP A 3 -29.62 37.66 -43.60
CA ASP A 3 -30.94 37.22 -43.08
C ASP A 3 -30.87 36.19 -41.92
N PHE A 4 -29.68 35.82 -41.44
CA PHE A 4 -29.56 34.88 -40.32
C PHE A 4 -29.57 35.59 -38.98
N ASN A 5 -30.62 35.36 -38.21
CA ASN A 5 -30.73 35.77 -36.82
C ASN A 5 -30.43 34.57 -35.91
N LEU A 6 -29.57 34.75 -34.90
CA LEU A 6 -29.26 33.69 -33.92
C LEU A 6 -30.51 33.20 -33.20
N GLU A 7 -31.52 34.06 -33.02
CA GLU A 7 -32.78 33.69 -32.40
C GLU A 7 -33.55 32.60 -33.18
N ASN A 8 -33.23 32.39 -34.47
CA ASN A 8 -33.81 31.32 -35.28
C ASN A 8 -33.19 29.94 -35.00
N SER A 9 -32.08 29.87 -34.26
CA SER A 9 -31.40 28.62 -33.91
C SER A 9 -31.91 28.07 -32.59
N VAL A 10 -32.49 26.87 -32.63
CA VAL A 10 -32.95 26.16 -31.43
C VAL A 10 -31.81 25.87 -30.46
N GLU A 11 -30.63 25.53 -30.97
CA GLU A 11 -29.42 25.31 -30.16
C GLU A 11 -29.02 26.61 -29.42
N PHE A 12 -29.07 27.76 -30.10
CA PHE A 12 -28.80 29.06 -29.48
C PHE A 12 -29.83 29.39 -28.40
N GLN A 13 -31.11 29.15 -28.65
CA GLN A 13 -32.18 29.39 -27.65
C GLN A 13 -31.96 28.59 -26.37
N LYS A 14 -31.58 27.32 -26.48
CA LYS A 14 -31.24 26.49 -25.31
C LYS A 14 -30.03 27.03 -24.54
N ILE A 15 -28.97 27.44 -25.25
CA ILE A 15 -27.80 28.07 -24.63
C ILE A 15 -28.22 29.35 -23.87
N LYS A 16 -29.10 30.16 -24.46
CA LYS A 16 -29.63 31.40 -23.87
C LYS A 16 -30.53 31.13 -22.66
N GLU A 17 -31.34 30.08 -22.68
CA GLU A 17 -32.12 29.67 -21.50
C GLU A 17 -31.24 29.24 -20.34
N ILE A 18 -30.21 28.42 -20.59
CA ILE A 18 -29.25 28.03 -19.56
C ILE A 18 -28.56 29.28 -19.00
N ARG A 19 -28.22 30.24 -19.87
CA ARG A 19 -27.67 31.54 -19.47
C ARG A 19 -28.61 32.30 -18.54
N LYS A 20 -29.92 32.30 -18.79
CA LYS A 20 -30.92 32.91 -17.88
C LYS A 20 -30.95 32.25 -16.51
N ILE A 21 -30.84 30.92 -16.44
CA ILE A 21 -30.76 30.17 -15.15
C ILE A 21 -29.53 30.63 -14.36
N ILE A 22 -28.37 30.72 -15.02
CA ILE A 22 -27.12 31.17 -14.39
C ILE A 22 -27.27 32.61 -13.86
N SER A 23 -27.82 33.51 -14.66
CA SER A 23 -28.06 34.90 -14.24
C SER A 23 -29.07 35.01 -13.10
N GLY A 24 -30.13 34.21 -13.12
CA GLY A 24 -31.14 34.17 -12.05
C GLY A 24 -30.58 33.65 -10.72
N ALA A 25 -29.78 32.59 -10.75
CA ALA A 25 -29.11 32.05 -9.57
C ALA A 25 -28.13 33.05 -8.91
N ALA A 26 -27.50 33.91 -9.73
CA ALA A 26 -26.63 34.98 -9.25
C ALA A 26 -27.39 36.12 -8.53
N GLN A 27 -28.66 36.34 -8.86
CA GLN A 27 -29.50 37.38 -8.25
C GLN A 27 -30.12 36.91 -6.92
N SER A 28 -30.27 35.61 -6.70
CA SER A 28 -30.94 35.04 -5.53
C SER A 28 -30.12 35.05 -4.21
N MET A 29 -28.87 35.52 -4.20
CA MET A 29 -28.06 35.57 -2.97
C MET A 29 -27.11 36.77 -2.87
N GLN A 30 -27.37 37.66 -1.90
CA GLN A 30 -26.37 38.57 -1.34
C GLN A 30 -25.63 37.89 -0.19
N GLY A 31 -24.47 37.28 -0.45
CA GLY A 31 -23.54 36.82 0.61
C GLY A 31 -22.81 35.52 0.29
N GLY A 32 -21.51 35.62 -0.02
CA GLY A 32 -20.58 34.48 -0.13
C GLY A 32 -20.16 34.14 -1.56
N HIS A 33 -18.86 34.19 -1.84
CA HIS A 33 -18.26 34.02 -3.18
C HIS A 33 -18.41 32.63 -3.83
N LEU A 34 -19.08 31.65 -3.20
CA LEU A 34 -19.21 30.26 -3.70
C LEU A 34 -20.65 29.67 -3.72
N SER A 35 -21.69 30.50 -3.76
CA SER A 35 -23.09 30.02 -3.73
C SER A 35 -23.81 29.92 -5.10
N PRO A 36 -23.70 30.89 -6.04
CA PRO A 36 -24.57 30.91 -7.24
C PRO A 36 -24.27 29.88 -8.32
N VAL A 37 -23.00 29.53 -8.55
CA VAL A 37 -22.61 28.62 -9.65
C VAL A 37 -23.00 27.19 -9.34
N HIS A 38 -22.86 26.76 -8.08
CA HIS A 38 -23.32 25.45 -7.62
C HIS A 38 -24.85 25.32 -7.74
N ILE A 39 -25.59 26.38 -7.36
CA ILE A 39 -27.05 26.42 -7.52
C ILE A 39 -27.43 26.34 -9.00
N ALA A 40 -26.80 27.15 -9.85
CA ALA A 40 -27.06 27.12 -11.29
C ALA A 40 -26.77 25.73 -11.89
N ALA A 41 -25.64 25.11 -11.54
CA ALA A 41 -25.29 23.79 -12.01
C ALA A 41 -26.32 22.73 -11.59
N SER A 42 -26.73 22.76 -10.32
CA SER A 42 -27.80 21.88 -9.82
C SER A 42 -29.12 22.09 -10.55
N LEU A 43 -29.54 23.35 -10.77
CA LEU A 43 -30.75 23.67 -11.52
C LEU A 43 -30.70 23.21 -12.98
N ILE A 44 -29.54 23.30 -13.63
CA ILE A 44 -29.35 22.84 -15.02
C ILE A 44 -29.45 21.31 -15.10
N ILE A 45 -28.80 20.59 -14.17
CA ILE A 45 -28.77 19.12 -14.17
C ILE A 45 -30.10 18.54 -13.71
N ASN A 46 -30.73 19.12 -12.69
CA ASN A 46 -32.01 18.64 -12.16
C ASN A 46 -33.23 19.18 -12.94
N ARG A 47 -33.01 19.95 -14.01
CA ARG A 47 -34.12 20.47 -14.81
C ARG A 47 -34.97 19.28 -15.30
N PRO A 48 -36.29 19.26 -15.06
CA PRO A 48 -37.16 18.27 -15.68
C PRO A 48 -37.08 18.43 -17.18
N ASP A 49 -37.38 17.35 -17.92
CA ASP A 49 -37.41 17.34 -19.38
C ASP A 49 -38.58 18.19 -19.91
N SER A 50 -38.56 19.51 -19.69
CA SER A 50 -39.42 20.50 -20.35
C SER A 50 -39.03 20.67 -21.83
N GLU A 51 -38.30 19.70 -22.40
CA GLU A 51 -37.96 19.64 -23.81
C GLU A 51 -39.22 19.58 -24.67
N ILE A 52 -40.30 18.95 -24.17
CA ILE A 52 -41.62 18.93 -24.84
C ILE A 52 -42.23 20.33 -24.93
N GLU A 53 -42.11 21.17 -23.91
CA GLU A 53 -42.66 22.54 -23.95
C GLU A 53 -41.89 23.42 -24.94
N ILE A 54 -40.57 23.30 -25.02
CA ILE A 54 -39.77 24.14 -25.93
C ILE A 54 -39.87 23.66 -27.38
N VAL A 55 -39.99 22.34 -27.61
CA VAL A 55 -40.27 21.79 -28.94
C VAL A 55 -41.73 22.08 -29.35
N GLY A 56 -42.67 22.00 -28.42
CA GLY A 56 -44.07 22.40 -28.61
C GLY A 56 -44.24 23.89 -28.91
N ASP A 57 -43.50 24.77 -28.22
CA ASP A 57 -43.49 26.23 -28.41
C ASP A 57 -42.69 26.70 -29.63
N LEU A 58 -41.82 25.84 -30.19
CA LEU A 58 -41.18 26.06 -31.50
C LEU A 58 -42.00 25.49 -32.66
N SER A 59 -43.02 24.69 -32.36
CA SER A 59 -43.99 24.14 -33.30
C SER A 59 -45.24 25.01 -33.61
N PRO A 60 -45.40 26.31 -33.25
CA PRO A 60 -46.60 27.05 -33.67
C PRO A 60 -46.38 27.74 -35.02
N ARG A 61 -45.85 27.03 -36.03
CA ARG A 61 -45.91 27.46 -37.45
C ARG A 61 -45.96 26.32 -38.45
N ALA A 62 -46.69 25.25 -38.14
CA ALA A 62 -47.51 24.52 -39.11
C ALA A 62 -48.19 23.36 -38.38
N VAL A 63 -49.44 23.09 -38.78
CA VAL A 63 -50.07 21.77 -38.67
C VAL A 63 -50.93 21.50 -37.42
N GLU A 64 -51.91 22.36 -37.21
CA GLU A 64 -53.25 21.83 -36.92
C GLU A 64 -54.02 21.73 -38.24
N SER A 65 -53.74 20.71 -39.08
CA SER A 65 -54.63 20.17 -40.17
C SER A 65 -53.95 19.50 -41.40
N THR A 66 -52.63 19.29 -41.46
CA THR A 66 -51.98 18.61 -42.61
C THR A 66 -51.29 17.27 -42.24
N PRO A 67 -51.18 16.31 -43.18
CA PRO A 67 -50.49 15.03 -42.95
C PRO A 67 -49.02 15.18 -42.56
N GLY A 68 -48.33 16.21 -43.07
CA GLY A 68 -46.89 16.43 -42.87
C GLY A 68 -46.48 16.83 -41.45
N GLY A 69 -47.34 17.48 -40.67
CA GLY A 69 -46.96 17.87 -39.30
C GLY A 69 -47.24 16.80 -38.24
N LYS A 70 -48.15 15.87 -38.51
CA LYS A 70 -48.22 14.64 -37.71
C LYS A 70 -46.91 13.85 -37.81
N GLU A 71 -46.29 13.83 -38.99
CA GLU A 71 -45.00 13.16 -39.20
C GLU A 71 -43.84 13.85 -38.45
N THR A 72 -43.80 15.19 -38.45
CA THR A 72 -42.80 15.97 -37.69
C THR A 72 -42.93 15.76 -36.18
N ILE A 73 -44.16 15.86 -35.64
CA ILE A 73 -44.43 15.63 -34.21
C ILE A 73 -44.02 14.22 -33.80
N ASN A 74 -44.31 13.21 -34.64
CA ASN A 74 -43.92 11.83 -34.36
C ASN A 74 -42.39 11.65 -34.32
N LYS A 75 -41.63 12.33 -35.20
CA LYS A 75 -40.16 12.30 -35.19
C LYS A 75 -39.58 12.95 -33.94
N GLU A 76 -40.14 14.08 -33.52
CA GLU A 76 -39.73 14.78 -32.30
C GLU A 76 -40.05 13.96 -31.04
N LEU A 77 -41.22 13.34 -30.98
CA LEU A 77 -41.60 12.44 -29.89
C LEU A 77 -40.70 11.20 -29.82
N ALA A 78 -40.33 10.63 -30.97
CA ALA A 78 -39.40 9.50 -31.03
C ALA A 78 -38.01 9.90 -30.51
N LEU A 79 -37.51 11.07 -30.88
CA LEU A 79 -36.25 11.61 -30.38
C LEU A 79 -36.29 11.85 -28.86
N PHE A 80 -37.38 12.45 -28.37
CA PHE A 80 -37.60 12.68 -26.94
C PHE A 80 -37.56 11.36 -26.15
N ASN A 81 -38.29 10.34 -26.61
CA ASN A 81 -38.31 9.03 -25.96
C ASN A 81 -36.92 8.39 -25.97
N LYS A 82 -36.16 8.47 -27.07
CA LYS A 82 -34.78 7.98 -27.12
C LYS A 82 -33.87 8.66 -26.10
N LYS A 83 -33.94 9.99 -25.98
CA LYS A 83 -33.17 10.74 -24.98
C LYS A 83 -33.54 10.33 -23.56
N LYS A 84 -34.84 10.18 -23.27
CA LYS A 84 -35.34 9.71 -21.98
C LYS A 84 -34.80 8.31 -21.65
N ASP A 85 -34.84 7.38 -22.61
CA ASP A 85 -34.32 6.03 -22.44
C ASP A 85 -32.81 6.06 -22.16
N LEU A 86 -32.05 6.87 -22.90
CA LEU A 86 -30.61 7.07 -22.67
C LEU A 86 -30.32 7.68 -21.30
N LEU A 87 -31.06 8.70 -20.86
CA LEU A 87 -30.90 9.28 -19.52
C LEU A 87 -31.19 8.25 -18.43
N SER A 88 -32.21 7.41 -18.61
CA SER A 88 -32.53 6.32 -17.67
C SER A 88 -31.44 5.26 -17.60
N LEU A 89 -30.74 5.00 -18.71
CA LEU A 89 -29.55 4.15 -18.75
C LEU A 89 -28.36 4.80 -18.04
N MET A 90 -28.25 6.14 -18.07
CA MET A 90 -27.13 6.87 -17.46
C MET A 90 -27.20 6.92 -15.94
N ALA A 91 -28.31 7.41 -15.39
CA ALA A 91 -28.40 7.66 -13.95
C ALA A 91 -29.84 7.60 -13.45
N ARG A 92 -29.99 7.10 -12.23
CA ARG A 92 -31.23 7.26 -11.45
C ARG A 92 -31.25 8.64 -10.80
N PRO A 93 -32.44 9.24 -10.59
CA PRO A 93 -32.57 10.56 -9.97
C PRO A 93 -31.81 10.71 -8.63
N GLU A 94 -31.76 9.65 -7.83
CA GLU A 94 -31.11 9.66 -6.51
C GLU A 94 -29.58 9.82 -6.62
N LEU A 95 -28.97 9.30 -7.69
CA LEU A 95 -27.52 9.34 -7.90
C LEU A 95 -27.05 10.66 -8.53
N ILE A 96 -27.95 11.38 -9.19
CA ILE A 96 -27.65 12.69 -9.77
C ILE A 96 -27.20 13.66 -8.68
N ASN A 97 -27.83 13.65 -7.51
CA ASN A 97 -27.43 14.52 -6.39
C ASN A 97 -26.02 14.20 -5.87
N SER A 98 -25.66 12.92 -5.80
CA SER A 98 -24.29 12.51 -5.45
C SER A 98 -23.29 12.98 -6.51
N ALA A 99 -23.64 12.85 -7.79
CA ALA A 99 -22.80 13.31 -8.89
C ALA A 99 -22.61 14.83 -8.86
N ILE A 100 -23.65 15.60 -8.51
CA ILE A 100 -23.57 17.05 -8.32
C ILE A 100 -22.66 17.41 -7.15
N ALA A 101 -22.72 16.66 -6.04
CA ALA A 101 -21.83 16.89 -4.90
C ALA A 101 -20.35 16.66 -5.27
N ASP A 102 -20.05 15.55 -5.96
CA ASP A 102 -18.70 15.26 -6.48
C ASP A 102 -18.22 16.38 -7.42
N PHE A 103 -19.11 16.81 -8.33
CA PHE A 103 -18.85 17.90 -9.26
C PHE A 103 -18.55 19.22 -8.55
N ASN A 104 -19.35 19.60 -7.55
CA ASN A 104 -19.12 20.84 -6.78
C ASN A 104 -17.75 20.82 -6.07
N SER A 105 -17.32 19.65 -5.59
CA SER A 105 -15.98 19.46 -5.01
C SER A 105 -14.87 19.68 -6.05
N LYS A 106 -15.04 19.16 -7.27
CA LYS A 106 -14.11 19.40 -8.40
C LYS A 106 -14.11 20.86 -8.83
N LEU A 107 -15.28 21.47 -8.96
CA LEU A 107 -15.44 22.87 -9.38
C LEU A 107 -14.73 23.84 -8.43
N SER A 108 -14.81 23.58 -7.13
CA SER A 108 -14.12 24.36 -6.10
C SER A 108 -12.58 24.32 -6.25
N LYS A 109 -12.04 23.29 -6.92
CA LYS A 109 -10.60 23.14 -7.20
C LYS A 109 -10.22 23.64 -8.60
N ASN A 110 -11.12 23.54 -9.56
CA ASN A 110 -10.89 23.91 -10.96
C ASN A 110 -12.17 24.44 -11.61
N ILE A 111 -12.18 25.74 -11.93
CA ILE A 111 -13.33 26.43 -12.53
C ILE A 111 -13.76 25.82 -13.87
N TYR A 112 -12.82 25.26 -14.65
CA TYR A 112 -13.10 24.70 -15.97
C TYR A 112 -13.92 23.41 -15.89
N SER A 113 -14.08 22.82 -14.70
CA SER A 113 -14.99 21.69 -14.50
C SER A 113 -16.42 22.05 -14.90
N ILE A 114 -16.80 23.34 -14.83
CA ILE A 114 -18.15 23.83 -15.17
C ILE A 114 -18.62 23.46 -16.58
N PHE A 115 -17.69 23.19 -17.50
CA PHE A 115 -18.00 22.76 -18.86
C PHE A 115 -18.65 21.38 -18.94
N ALA A 116 -18.61 20.57 -17.86
CA ALA A 116 -19.32 19.30 -17.75
C ALA A 116 -20.84 19.45 -17.56
N VAL A 117 -21.30 20.66 -17.25
CA VAL A 117 -22.72 20.98 -17.04
C VAL A 117 -23.29 21.80 -18.19
N SER A 118 -22.53 22.75 -18.69
CA SER A 118 -22.88 23.52 -19.88
C SER A 118 -21.63 24.10 -20.53
N ASN A 119 -21.37 23.69 -21.77
CA ASN A 119 -20.20 24.13 -22.52
C ASN A 119 -20.16 25.66 -22.69
N TYR A 120 -21.23 26.28 -23.20
CA TYR A 120 -21.18 27.69 -23.65
C TYR A 120 -21.68 28.72 -22.65
N ALA A 121 -22.74 28.42 -21.88
CA ALA A 121 -23.45 29.45 -21.10
C ALA A 121 -22.64 30.03 -19.92
N PHE A 122 -21.61 29.32 -19.46
CA PHE A 122 -20.68 29.77 -18.42
C PHE A 122 -19.47 30.55 -18.97
N ALA A 123 -19.36 30.78 -20.28
CA ALA A 123 -18.19 31.41 -20.89
C ALA A 123 -17.83 32.80 -20.32
N ASP A 124 -18.81 33.64 -20.02
CA ASP A 124 -18.58 34.93 -19.34
C ASP A 124 -18.12 34.72 -17.88
N HIS A 125 -18.64 33.72 -17.18
CA HIS A 125 -18.23 33.43 -15.81
C HIS A 125 -16.79 32.93 -15.74
N VAL A 126 -16.43 31.97 -16.60
CA VAL A 126 -15.05 31.48 -16.75
C VAL A 126 -14.12 32.62 -17.12
N PHE A 127 -14.52 33.49 -18.05
CA PHE A 127 -13.68 34.62 -18.43
C PHE A 127 -13.49 35.66 -17.32
N ARG A 128 -14.51 35.92 -16.50
CA ARG A 128 -14.34 36.75 -15.30
C ARG A 128 -13.36 36.13 -14.31
N TYR A 129 -13.34 34.81 -14.19
CA TYR A 129 -12.31 34.11 -13.43
C TYR A 129 -10.92 34.28 -14.07
N GLU A 130 -10.79 34.08 -15.39
CA GLU A 130 -9.52 34.30 -16.11
C GLU A 130 -8.97 35.70 -15.86
N CYS A 131 -9.85 36.71 -15.86
CA CYS A 131 -9.50 38.10 -15.60
C CYS A 131 -8.85 38.32 -14.23
N GLU A 132 -9.07 37.41 -13.28
CA GLU A 132 -8.47 37.45 -11.95
C GLU A 132 -7.16 36.67 -11.83
N THR A 133 -6.79 35.88 -12.84
CA THR A 133 -5.51 35.16 -12.87
C THR A 133 -4.34 36.13 -13.04
N GLU A 134 -3.18 35.81 -12.45
CA GLU A 134 -1.99 36.66 -12.55
C GLU A 134 -1.51 36.84 -13.99
N ASP A 135 -1.62 35.80 -14.81
CA ASP A 135 -1.18 35.82 -16.21
C ASP A 135 -2.01 36.81 -17.04
N LEU A 136 -3.34 36.73 -16.94
CA LEU A 136 -4.18 37.65 -17.69
C LEU A 136 -4.16 39.05 -17.08
N LYS A 137 -4.04 39.20 -15.76
CA LYS A 137 -3.88 40.51 -15.11
C LYS A 137 -2.71 41.27 -15.71
N LYS A 138 -1.53 40.66 -15.83
CA LYS A 138 -0.33 41.28 -16.44
C LYS A 138 -0.58 41.75 -17.87
N LEU A 139 -1.23 40.91 -18.68
CA LEU A 139 -1.56 41.24 -20.08
C LEU A 139 -2.59 42.37 -20.19
N ARG A 140 -3.51 42.46 -19.22
CA ARG A 140 -4.59 43.45 -19.19
C ARG A 140 -4.14 44.80 -18.63
N THR A 141 -3.19 44.83 -17.70
CA THR A 141 -2.68 46.09 -17.12
C THR A 141 -1.67 46.80 -18.00
N GLY A 142 -1.02 46.10 -18.93
CA GLY A 142 0.11 46.64 -19.70
C GLY A 142 1.33 46.89 -18.81
N ALA A 143 2.46 47.30 -19.40
CA ALA A 143 3.55 47.87 -18.61
C ALA A 143 3.04 49.20 -18.02
N ASN A 144 3.13 49.36 -16.69
CA ASN A 144 2.67 50.58 -15.98
C ASN A 144 3.36 51.88 -16.44
N GLU A 145 4.31 51.78 -17.37
CA GLU A 145 5.11 52.87 -17.92
C GLU A 145 4.52 53.46 -19.22
N ASP A 146 3.46 52.89 -19.80
CA ASP A 146 2.80 53.47 -20.99
C ASP A 146 1.63 54.41 -20.61
N PRO A 147 1.73 55.73 -20.83
CA PRO A 147 0.67 56.69 -20.55
C PRO A 147 -0.64 56.41 -21.31
N GLN A 148 -0.59 55.71 -22.46
CA GLN A 148 -1.78 55.34 -23.24
C GLN A 148 -2.57 54.19 -22.61
N ALA A 149 -1.94 53.37 -21.77
CA ALA A 149 -2.60 52.22 -21.12
C ALA A 149 -3.64 52.63 -20.06
N ILE A 150 -3.41 53.76 -19.36
CA ILE A 150 -4.29 54.27 -18.29
C ILE A 150 -5.71 54.61 -18.79
N PRO A 151 -5.90 55.43 -19.86
CA PRO A 151 -7.24 55.75 -20.35
C PRO A 151 -7.98 54.52 -20.90
N ILE A 152 -7.27 53.57 -21.53
CA ILE A 152 -7.86 52.32 -22.03
C ILE A 152 -8.38 51.48 -20.86
N ARG A 153 -7.58 51.32 -19.80
CA ARG A 153 -8.00 50.59 -18.58
C ARG A 153 -9.22 51.21 -17.93
N ASN A 154 -9.29 52.54 -17.87
CA ASN A 154 -10.44 53.25 -17.31
C ASN A 154 -11.71 53.03 -18.15
N LEU A 155 -11.61 53.09 -19.47
CA LEU A 155 -12.73 52.80 -20.36
C LEU A 155 -13.18 51.34 -20.24
N ARG A 156 -12.24 50.40 -20.20
CA ARG A 156 -12.52 48.97 -20.01
C ARG A 156 -13.27 48.73 -18.71
N ARG A 157 -12.79 49.29 -17.59
CA ARG A 157 -13.47 49.14 -16.28
C ARG A 157 -14.90 49.70 -16.31
N LYS A 158 -15.11 50.88 -16.91
CA LYS A 158 -16.45 51.45 -17.08
C LYS A 158 -17.35 50.56 -17.93
N ALA A 159 -16.81 49.97 -19.00
CA ALA A 159 -17.53 49.03 -19.84
C ALA A 159 -17.93 47.76 -19.08
N GLU A 160 -17.02 47.21 -18.28
CA GLU A 160 -17.28 46.03 -17.44
C GLU A 160 -18.32 46.30 -16.34
N GLU A 161 -18.25 47.46 -15.69
CA GLU A 161 -19.27 47.89 -14.73
C GLU A 161 -20.63 48.06 -15.40
N SER A 162 -20.66 48.68 -16.59
CA SER A 162 -21.89 48.82 -17.39
C SER A 162 -22.46 47.45 -17.79
N TYR A 163 -21.59 46.52 -18.19
CA TYR A 163 -21.99 45.16 -18.55
C TYR A 163 -22.59 44.41 -17.36
N LYS A 164 -21.93 44.45 -16.19
CA LYS A 164 -22.43 43.83 -14.94
C LYS A 164 -23.79 44.39 -14.51
N ASN A 165 -24.04 45.67 -14.77
CA ASN A 165 -25.29 46.34 -14.44
C ASN A 165 -26.39 46.18 -15.51
N GLY A 166 -26.19 45.33 -16.53
CA GLY A 166 -27.17 45.11 -17.61
C GLY A 166 -27.29 46.27 -18.60
N LYS A 167 -26.40 47.27 -18.54
CA LYS A 167 -26.38 48.42 -19.45
C LYS A 167 -25.54 48.10 -20.68
N PHE A 168 -26.05 47.20 -21.52
CA PHE A 168 -25.29 46.61 -22.63
C PHE A 168 -24.87 47.63 -23.69
N ASP A 169 -25.73 48.58 -24.06
CA ASP A 169 -25.39 49.60 -25.07
C ASP A 169 -24.29 50.57 -24.58
N GLU A 170 -24.32 50.94 -23.29
CA GLU A 170 -23.25 51.72 -22.67
C GLU A 170 -21.93 50.93 -22.63
N ALA A 171 -22.00 49.64 -22.27
CA ALA A 171 -20.84 48.76 -22.27
C ALA A 171 -20.21 48.65 -23.66
N ILE A 172 -21.01 48.43 -24.70
CA ILE A 172 -20.56 48.37 -26.10
C ILE A 172 -19.87 49.68 -26.50
N LYS A 173 -20.46 50.83 -26.15
CA LYS A 173 -19.85 52.14 -26.44
C LYS A 173 -18.48 52.28 -25.77
N PHE A 174 -18.38 52.03 -24.47
CA PHE A 174 -17.11 52.17 -23.75
C PHE A 174 -16.04 51.18 -24.21
N PHE A 175 -16.43 49.94 -24.54
CA PHE A 175 -15.52 48.98 -25.16
C PHE A 175 -15.07 49.41 -26.55
N GLY A 176 -15.98 49.96 -27.38
CA GLY A 176 -15.64 50.52 -28.69
C GLY A 176 -14.66 51.69 -28.61
N ASP A 177 -14.89 52.62 -27.68
CA ASP A 177 -13.99 53.76 -27.42
C ASP A 177 -12.59 53.28 -26.96
N ALA A 178 -12.52 52.18 -26.22
CA ALA A 178 -11.25 51.58 -25.79
C ALA A 178 -10.52 50.89 -26.95
N VAL A 179 -11.22 50.13 -27.80
CA VAL A 179 -10.65 49.46 -28.97
C VAL A 179 -10.17 50.47 -30.03
N ALA A 180 -10.88 51.59 -30.19
CA ALA A 180 -10.45 52.67 -31.08
C ALA A 180 -9.08 53.25 -30.68
N LYS A 181 -8.74 53.21 -29.39
CA LYS A 181 -7.44 53.66 -28.85
C LYS A 181 -6.39 52.55 -28.89
N TYR A 182 -6.79 51.31 -28.69
CA TYR A 182 -5.88 50.17 -28.77
C TYR A 182 -6.57 48.92 -29.33
N GLN A 183 -6.30 48.67 -30.61
CA GLN A 183 -6.88 47.56 -31.36
C GLN A 183 -6.32 46.19 -30.97
N GLY A 184 -5.29 46.11 -30.11
CA GLY A 184 -4.64 44.84 -29.74
C GLY A 184 -5.24 44.15 -28.51
N ASP A 185 -6.26 44.73 -27.89
CA ASP A 185 -6.86 44.21 -26.66
C ASP A 185 -7.85 43.06 -26.95
N PHE A 186 -7.32 41.84 -26.99
CA PHE A 186 -8.13 40.64 -27.20
C PHE A 186 -9.20 40.41 -26.13
N THR A 187 -9.03 40.96 -24.92
CA THR A 187 -10.00 40.79 -23.81
C THR A 187 -11.27 41.57 -24.06
N ILE A 188 -11.15 42.78 -24.64
CA ILE A 188 -12.30 43.61 -25.00
C ILE A 188 -13.07 42.97 -26.16
N TYR A 189 -12.39 42.51 -27.21
CA TYR A 189 -13.09 41.83 -28.31
C TYR A 189 -13.82 40.59 -27.83
N TYR A 190 -13.24 39.81 -26.91
CA TYR A 190 -13.92 38.64 -26.36
C TYR A 190 -15.20 39.03 -25.60
N GLN A 191 -15.13 40.06 -24.75
CA GLN A 191 -16.30 40.58 -24.02
C GLN A 191 -17.37 41.16 -24.96
N LEU A 192 -16.97 41.92 -25.99
CA LEU A 192 -17.87 42.40 -27.03
C LEU A 192 -18.53 41.22 -27.76
N GLY A 193 -17.76 40.19 -28.11
CA GLY A 193 -18.26 38.96 -28.73
C GLY A 193 -19.35 38.30 -27.89
N LEU A 194 -19.12 38.19 -26.57
CA LEU A 194 -20.10 37.66 -25.62
C LEU A 194 -21.36 38.53 -25.50
N ILE A 195 -21.23 39.86 -25.47
CA ILE A 195 -22.38 40.78 -25.43
C ILE A 195 -23.21 40.63 -26.70
N TYR A 196 -22.56 40.66 -27.87
CA TYR A 196 -23.27 40.49 -29.15
C TYR A 196 -23.89 39.10 -29.27
N PHE A 197 -23.25 38.07 -28.73
CA PHE A 197 -23.78 36.71 -28.72
C PHE A 197 -25.02 36.56 -27.82
N PHE A 198 -24.88 36.80 -26.52
CA PHE A 198 -25.92 36.50 -25.53
C PHE A 198 -27.01 37.57 -25.46
N GLU A 199 -26.63 38.85 -25.54
CA GLU A 199 -27.53 39.96 -25.21
C GLU A 199 -28.17 40.60 -26.44
N LYS A 200 -27.44 40.65 -27.56
CA LYS A 200 -27.95 41.23 -28.83
C LYS A 200 -28.36 40.20 -29.87
N ALA A 201 -27.95 38.93 -29.71
CA ALA A 201 -28.15 37.87 -30.70
C ALA A 201 -27.68 38.26 -32.13
N ASP A 202 -26.66 39.11 -32.21
CA ASP A 202 -26.10 39.60 -33.47
C ASP A 202 -24.97 38.66 -33.94
N PHE A 203 -25.32 37.78 -34.88
CA PHE A 203 -24.40 36.83 -35.50
C PHE A 203 -23.14 37.51 -36.05
N LYS A 204 -23.30 38.60 -36.82
CA LYS A 204 -22.20 39.19 -37.58
C LYS A 204 -21.22 39.88 -36.64
N SER A 205 -21.74 40.72 -35.74
CA SER A 205 -20.92 41.44 -34.78
C SER A 205 -20.25 40.49 -33.80
N SER A 206 -20.95 39.44 -33.36
CA SER A 206 -20.38 38.41 -32.48
C SER A 206 -19.23 37.66 -33.16
N MET A 207 -19.44 37.20 -34.40
CA MET A 207 -18.44 36.48 -35.19
C MET A 207 -17.16 37.30 -35.37
N GLU A 208 -17.28 38.56 -35.79
CA GLU A 208 -16.13 39.43 -36.03
C GLU A 208 -15.32 39.65 -34.76
N ASN A 209 -16.01 39.92 -33.64
CA ASN A 209 -15.35 40.13 -32.36
C ASN A 209 -14.65 38.85 -31.85
N PHE A 210 -15.22 37.66 -32.00
CA PHE A 210 -14.53 36.42 -31.60
C PHE A 210 -13.32 36.08 -32.49
N ARG A 211 -13.38 36.40 -33.79
CA ARG A 211 -12.22 36.29 -34.70
C ARG A 211 -11.11 37.25 -34.33
N LEU A 212 -11.44 38.49 -33.98
CA LEU A 212 -10.45 39.47 -33.52
C LEU A 212 -9.86 39.07 -32.15
N ALA A 213 -10.69 38.59 -31.22
CA ALA A 213 -10.23 38.08 -29.93
C ALA A 213 -9.22 36.94 -30.09
N SER A 214 -9.54 35.93 -30.90
CA SER A 214 -8.62 34.81 -31.16
C SER A 214 -7.36 35.27 -31.90
N LYS A 215 -7.48 36.08 -32.95
CA LYS A 215 -6.34 36.64 -33.69
C LYS A 215 -5.34 37.36 -32.78
N TYR A 216 -5.83 38.22 -31.89
CA TYR A 216 -4.96 39.02 -31.02
C TYR A 216 -4.47 38.25 -29.78
N ALA A 217 -5.16 37.19 -29.36
CA ALA A 217 -4.75 36.31 -28.26
C ALA A 217 -3.79 35.19 -28.68
N TYR A 218 -3.68 34.91 -29.99
CA TYR A 218 -2.81 33.85 -30.53
C TYR A 218 -1.37 33.99 -30.02
N ASN A 219 -0.83 32.91 -29.47
CA ASN A 219 0.49 32.84 -28.81
C ASN A 219 0.71 33.81 -27.64
N LYS A 220 -0.34 34.46 -27.13
CA LYS A 220 -0.27 35.36 -25.95
C LYS A 220 -1.02 34.80 -24.76
N TYR A 221 -2.23 34.28 -25.00
CA TYR A 221 -3.07 33.77 -23.93
C TYR A 221 -4.04 32.71 -24.45
N ASN A 222 -3.69 31.44 -24.19
CA ASN A 222 -4.40 30.29 -24.74
C ASN A 222 -5.90 30.25 -24.41
N PRO A 223 -6.37 30.54 -23.17
CA PRO A 223 -7.80 30.46 -22.87
C PRO A 223 -8.67 31.35 -23.77
N VAL A 224 -8.27 32.61 -24.01
CA VAL A 224 -9.05 33.50 -24.88
C VAL A 224 -8.90 33.12 -26.36
N PHE A 225 -7.71 32.66 -26.79
CA PHE A 225 -7.54 32.11 -28.13
C PHE A 225 -8.51 30.96 -28.38
N ILE A 226 -8.49 29.95 -27.51
CA ILE A 226 -9.35 28.77 -27.58
C ILE A 226 -10.82 29.18 -27.57
N HIS A 227 -11.21 30.04 -26.64
CA HIS A 227 -12.61 30.47 -26.54
C HIS A 227 -13.08 31.22 -27.78
N GLY A 228 -12.29 32.17 -28.30
CA GLY A 228 -12.61 32.90 -29.52
C GLY A 228 -12.76 31.97 -30.73
N MET A 229 -11.88 30.97 -30.88
CA MET A 229 -11.96 29.98 -31.95
C MET A 229 -13.18 29.07 -31.82
N VAL A 230 -13.49 28.62 -30.60
CA VAL A 230 -14.68 27.78 -30.32
C VAL A 230 -15.97 28.53 -30.63
N PHE A 231 -16.12 29.78 -30.17
CA PHE A 231 -17.32 30.58 -30.47
C PHE A 231 -17.43 30.92 -31.95
N THR A 232 -16.32 31.20 -32.62
CA THR A 232 -16.27 31.39 -34.09
C THR A 232 -16.80 30.14 -34.81
N GLY A 233 -16.27 28.97 -34.47
CA GLY A 233 -16.70 27.72 -35.09
C GLY A 233 -18.15 27.35 -34.75
N MET A 234 -18.61 27.58 -33.51
CA MET A 234 -20.00 27.37 -33.13
C MET A 234 -20.93 28.26 -33.97
N LEU A 235 -20.64 29.56 -34.10
CA LEU A 235 -21.44 30.47 -34.92
C LEU A 235 -21.47 30.01 -36.39
N LEU A 236 -20.32 29.63 -36.95
CA LEU A 236 -20.24 29.10 -38.32
C LEU A 236 -21.07 27.84 -38.47
N LYS A 237 -21.01 26.91 -37.51
CA LYS A 237 -21.81 25.68 -37.47
C LYS A 237 -23.31 26.01 -37.47
N LEU A 238 -23.77 26.91 -36.61
CA LEU A 238 -25.18 27.29 -36.53
C LEU A 238 -25.68 27.88 -37.85
N PHE A 239 -24.90 28.77 -38.45
CA PHE A 239 -25.22 29.38 -39.74
C PHE A 239 -25.20 28.35 -40.89
N ALA A 240 -24.22 27.45 -40.87
CA ALA A 240 -24.05 26.42 -41.88
C ALA A 240 -25.18 25.38 -41.84
N LEU A 241 -25.64 24.98 -40.64
CA LEU A 241 -26.80 24.11 -40.49
C LEU A 241 -28.10 24.78 -40.96
N HIS A 242 -28.28 26.07 -40.65
CA HIS A 242 -29.44 26.84 -41.12
C HIS A 242 -29.48 26.97 -42.65
N THR A 243 -28.31 27.24 -43.26
CA THR A 243 -28.19 27.45 -44.71
C THR A 243 -27.89 26.18 -45.50
N LYS A 244 -27.71 25.04 -44.82
CA LYS A 244 -27.28 23.75 -45.40
C LYS A 244 -25.98 23.85 -46.20
N ASN A 245 -25.02 24.62 -45.70
CA ASN A 245 -23.74 24.86 -46.36
C ASN A 245 -22.61 23.97 -45.78
N ALA A 246 -22.20 22.95 -46.53
CA ALA A 246 -21.17 22.00 -46.09
C ALA A 246 -19.75 22.61 -46.02
N ASP A 247 -19.44 23.59 -46.87
CA ASP A 247 -18.13 24.26 -46.84
C ASP A 247 -17.98 25.09 -45.57
N MET A 248 -19.05 25.76 -45.13
CA MET A 248 -19.08 26.50 -43.87
C MET A 248 -19.03 25.57 -42.65
N LEU A 249 -19.60 24.37 -42.73
CA LEU A 249 -19.39 23.34 -41.70
C LEU A 249 -17.92 22.92 -41.62
N SER A 250 -17.25 22.81 -42.77
CA SER A 250 -15.82 22.51 -42.82
C SER A 250 -14.98 23.65 -42.22
N GLU A 251 -15.34 24.90 -42.49
CA GLU A 251 -14.70 26.07 -41.85
C GLU A 251 -14.91 26.08 -40.32
N ALA A 252 -16.12 25.76 -39.87
CA ALA A 252 -16.44 25.61 -38.45
C ALA A 252 -15.56 24.55 -37.78
N TYR A 253 -15.44 23.38 -38.42
CA TYR A 253 -14.58 22.30 -37.95
C TYR A 253 -13.13 22.74 -37.84
N GLN A 254 -12.57 23.41 -38.85
CA GLN A 254 -11.18 23.88 -38.83
C GLN A 254 -10.93 24.88 -37.69
N ALA A 255 -11.86 25.82 -37.46
CA ALA A 255 -11.74 26.77 -36.36
C ALA A 255 -11.70 26.05 -34.99
N ILE A 256 -12.61 25.10 -34.77
CA ILE A 256 -12.68 24.35 -33.50
C ILE A 256 -11.49 23.40 -33.36
N TYR A 257 -11.04 22.77 -34.45
CA TYR A 257 -9.88 21.89 -34.44
C TYR A 257 -8.60 22.65 -34.04
N GLN A 258 -8.40 23.87 -34.53
CA GLN A 258 -7.29 24.72 -34.08
C GLN A 258 -7.37 25.04 -32.58
N ALA A 259 -8.58 25.26 -32.06
CA ALA A 259 -8.79 25.46 -30.63
C ALA A 259 -8.45 24.20 -29.81
N TYR A 260 -8.83 23.02 -30.29
CA TYR A 260 -8.49 21.74 -29.69
C TYR A 260 -6.99 21.42 -29.78
N ALA A 261 -6.35 21.73 -30.91
CA ALA A 261 -4.92 21.50 -31.11
C ALA A 261 -4.04 22.39 -30.22
N ALA A 262 -4.53 23.58 -29.83
CA ALA A 262 -3.81 24.45 -28.90
C ALA A 262 -3.75 23.89 -27.47
N ASP A 263 -4.78 23.15 -27.05
CA ASP A 263 -4.76 22.38 -25.80
C ASP A 263 -5.76 21.21 -25.88
N THR A 264 -5.23 20.01 -26.10
CA THR A 264 -6.02 18.77 -26.23
C THR A 264 -6.66 18.33 -24.90
N GLY A 265 -6.16 18.84 -23.77
CA GLY A 265 -6.72 18.62 -22.43
C GLY A 265 -7.92 19.51 -22.14
N TYR A 266 -8.13 20.59 -22.90
CA TYR A 266 -9.16 21.58 -22.61
C TYR A 266 -10.55 21.09 -23.01
N ASN A 267 -11.36 20.73 -22.00
CA ASN A 267 -12.66 20.10 -22.24
C ASN A 267 -13.65 20.98 -23.04
N PHE A 268 -13.53 22.31 -23.00
CA PHE A 268 -14.39 23.22 -23.76
C PHE A 268 -14.25 23.05 -25.28
N SER A 269 -13.00 23.01 -25.79
CA SER A 269 -12.73 22.81 -27.21
C SER A 269 -12.96 21.36 -27.64
N LYS A 270 -12.65 20.40 -26.76
CA LYS A 270 -12.95 18.98 -26.96
C LYS A 270 -14.45 18.72 -27.16
N TYR A 271 -15.29 19.30 -26.31
CA TYR A 271 -16.75 19.20 -26.42
C TYR A 271 -17.27 19.87 -27.70
N ALA A 272 -16.78 21.08 -28.01
CA ALA A 272 -17.15 21.77 -29.25
C ALA A 272 -16.75 20.96 -30.49
N LEU A 273 -15.59 20.31 -30.48
CA LEU A 273 -15.12 19.47 -31.58
C LEU A 273 -15.98 18.22 -31.73
N ALA A 274 -16.41 17.61 -30.63
CA ALA A 274 -17.35 16.50 -30.63
C ALA A 274 -18.70 16.90 -31.25
N GLN A 275 -19.25 18.06 -30.87
CA GLN A 275 -20.49 18.59 -31.47
C GLN A 275 -20.34 18.86 -32.97
N CYS A 276 -19.22 19.45 -33.40
CA CYS A 276 -18.98 19.75 -34.80
C CYS A 276 -18.78 18.47 -35.63
N SER A 277 -18.05 17.49 -35.10
CA SER A 277 -17.86 16.18 -35.72
C SER A 277 -19.17 15.41 -35.85
N ALA A 278 -20.01 15.43 -34.82
CA ALA A 278 -21.35 14.84 -34.84
C ALA A 278 -22.27 15.50 -35.87
N ALA A 279 -22.21 16.83 -36.04
CA ALA A 279 -22.95 17.54 -37.09
C ALA A 279 -22.49 17.17 -38.51
N MET A 280 -21.31 16.58 -38.64
CA MET A 280 -20.71 16.14 -39.90
C MET A 280 -20.62 14.61 -40.02
N ALA A 281 -21.44 13.87 -39.26
CA ALA A 281 -21.43 12.40 -39.18
C ALA A 281 -21.77 11.66 -40.49
N PHE A 282 -22.12 12.37 -41.58
CA PHE A 282 -22.13 11.79 -42.92
C PHE A 282 -20.74 11.31 -43.38
N ARG A 283 -19.68 11.69 -42.66
CA ARG A 283 -18.31 11.21 -42.82
C ARG A 283 -17.93 10.22 -41.72
N SER A 284 -17.57 9.00 -42.09
CA SER A 284 -17.25 7.93 -41.13
C SER A 284 -16.05 8.24 -40.24
N ASP A 285 -15.05 8.96 -40.74
CA ASP A 285 -13.89 9.37 -39.93
C ASP A 285 -14.27 10.35 -38.81
N LEU A 286 -15.26 11.21 -39.05
CA LEU A 286 -15.77 12.15 -38.05
C LEU A 286 -16.70 11.49 -37.03
N VAL A 287 -17.39 10.39 -37.40
CA VAL A 287 -18.11 9.53 -36.44
C VAL A 287 -17.13 8.92 -35.43
N VAL A 288 -16.00 8.37 -35.91
CA VAL A 288 -14.96 7.80 -35.04
C VAL A 288 -14.37 8.86 -34.12
N GLN A 289 -14.09 10.05 -34.67
CA GLN A 289 -13.57 11.17 -33.87
C GLN A 289 -14.58 11.62 -32.80
N ALA A 290 -15.85 11.83 -33.17
CA ALA A 290 -16.91 12.20 -32.23
C ALA A 290 -17.00 11.18 -31.10
N ASN A 291 -17.07 9.89 -31.42
CA ASN A 291 -17.13 8.82 -30.42
C ASN A 291 -15.94 8.82 -29.47
N SER A 292 -14.72 8.99 -30.00
CA SER A 292 -13.52 9.06 -29.17
C SER A 292 -13.54 10.26 -28.21
N LEU A 293 -13.94 11.44 -28.69
CA LEU A 293 -13.99 12.66 -27.88
C LEU A 293 -15.07 12.56 -26.81
N LEU A 294 -16.27 12.06 -27.16
CA LEU A 294 -17.39 11.88 -26.23
C LEU A 294 -17.05 10.86 -25.14
N LYS A 295 -16.44 9.72 -25.50
CA LYS A 295 -15.96 8.74 -24.51
C LYS A 295 -14.96 9.38 -23.55
N ASN A 296 -14.00 10.15 -24.06
CA ASN A 296 -13.01 10.84 -23.22
C ASN A 296 -13.66 11.84 -22.24
N LEU A 297 -14.64 12.62 -22.71
CA LEU A 297 -15.38 13.59 -21.89
C LEU A 297 -16.15 12.89 -20.76
N ILE A 298 -16.93 11.86 -21.09
CA ILE A 298 -17.73 11.09 -20.11
C ILE A 298 -16.84 10.44 -19.04
N MET A 299 -15.68 9.89 -19.45
CA MET A 299 -14.73 9.29 -18.51
C MET A 299 -14.03 10.33 -17.62
N SER A 300 -13.93 11.59 -18.06
CA SER A 300 -13.35 12.67 -17.25
C SER A 300 -14.33 13.21 -16.21
N ASP A 301 -15.61 13.32 -16.58
CA ASP A 301 -16.70 13.67 -15.68
C ASP A 301 -18.03 13.09 -16.17
N LYS A 302 -18.65 12.25 -15.34
CA LYS A 302 -19.91 11.57 -15.66
C LYS A 302 -21.06 12.53 -15.98
N LEU A 303 -21.01 13.79 -15.53
CA LEU A 303 -22.03 14.80 -15.89
C LEU A 303 -22.01 15.16 -17.38
N PHE A 304 -20.90 14.97 -18.08
CA PHE A 304 -20.88 15.09 -19.54
C PHE A 304 -21.87 14.14 -20.19
N ALA A 305 -22.11 12.94 -19.64
CA ALA A 305 -23.09 12.02 -20.20
C ALA A 305 -24.51 12.63 -20.19
N ILE A 306 -24.89 13.28 -19.10
CA ILE A 306 -26.18 13.97 -18.98
C ILE A 306 -26.24 15.16 -19.95
N GLN A 307 -25.18 15.98 -20.00
CA GLN A 307 -25.13 17.12 -20.91
C GLN A 307 -25.22 16.68 -22.38
N ILE A 308 -24.45 15.68 -22.80
CA ILE A 308 -24.41 15.17 -24.18
C ILE A 308 -25.78 14.66 -24.62
N VAL A 309 -26.47 13.86 -23.79
CA VAL A 309 -27.80 13.32 -24.14
C VAL A 309 -28.84 14.42 -24.29
N ARG A 310 -28.77 15.47 -23.45
CA ARG A 310 -29.70 16.60 -23.50
C ARG A 310 -29.40 17.58 -24.63
N ASP A 311 -28.13 17.76 -24.98
CA ASP A 311 -27.71 18.77 -25.95
C ASP A 311 -28.31 18.53 -27.35
N ILE A 312 -28.95 19.56 -27.88
CA ILE A 312 -29.60 19.56 -29.20
C ILE A 312 -28.59 19.34 -30.33
N ALA A 313 -27.33 19.72 -30.12
CA ALA A 313 -26.27 19.52 -31.10
C ALA A 313 -26.07 18.04 -31.49
N PHE A 314 -26.49 17.08 -30.65
CA PHE A 314 -26.39 15.65 -30.92
C PHE A 314 -27.69 15.01 -31.41
N ASN A 315 -28.77 15.77 -31.64
CA ASN A 315 -30.04 15.21 -32.08
C ASN A 315 -29.94 14.40 -33.38
N THR A 316 -29.16 14.90 -34.35
CA THR A 316 -28.91 14.20 -35.63
C THR A 316 -27.94 13.02 -35.49
N TYR A 317 -27.28 12.90 -34.33
CA TYR A 317 -26.27 11.89 -34.02
C TYR A 317 -26.78 10.88 -32.98
N ILE A 318 -28.08 10.92 -32.64
CA ILE A 318 -28.63 10.19 -31.49
C ILE A 318 -28.45 8.67 -31.60
N ASP A 319 -28.51 8.10 -32.81
CA ASP A 319 -28.38 6.67 -33.03
C ASP A 319 -26.94 6.18 -32.81
N ASP A 320 -25.94 6.95 -33.23
CA ASP A 320 -24.53 6.62 -32.98
C ASP A 320 -24.14 6.93 -31.54
N LEU A 321 -24.73 7.96 -30.92
CA LEU A 321 -24.62 8.22 -29.49
C LEU A 321 -25.17 7.07 -28.65
N GLU A 322 -26.32 6.51 -29.03
CA GLU A 322 -26.91 5.34 -28.35
C GLU A 322 -25.99 4.13 -28.42
N LYS A 323 -25.42 3.83 -29.60
CA LYS A 323 -24.45 2.73 -29.76
C LYS A 323 -23.20 2.96 -28.91
N LEU A 324 -22.66 4.18 -28.90
CA LEU A 324 -21.50 4.55 -28.10
C LEU A 324 -21.78 4.32 -26.62
N ILE A 325 -22.88 4.87 -26.12
CA ILE A 325 -23.26 4.79 -24.70
C ILE A 325 -23.46 3.33 -24.27
N LYS A 326 -24.18 2.52 -25.06
CA LYS A 326 -24.35 1.09 -24.80
C LYS A 326 -23.01 0.35 -24.79
N SER A 327 -22.16 0.61 -25.78
CA SER A 327 -20.82 0.01 -25.84
C SER A 327 -19.96 0.37 -24.63
N MET A 328 -20.00 1.62 -24.16
CA MET A 328 -19.28 2.05 -22.96
C MET A 328 -19.82 1.36 -21.71
N TYR A 329 -21.15 1.23 -21.61
CA TYR A 329 -21.79 0.54 -20.51
C TYR A 329 -21.43 -0.96 -20.47
N ASP A 330 -21.48 -1.65 -21.60
CA ASP A 330 -21.11 -3.06 -21.73
C ASP A 330 -19.62 -3.30 -21.42
N GLU A 331 -18.74 -2.42 -21.89
CA GLU A 331 -17.30 -2.46 -21.56
C GLU A 331 -17.07 -2.32 -20.05
N LEU A 332 -17.79 -1.42 -19.39
CA LEU A 332 -17.70 -1.21 -17.95
C LEU A 332 -18.20 -2.44 -17.17
N LEU A 333 -19.33 -3.04 -17.56
CA LEU A 333 -19.83 -4.27 -16.95
C LEU A 333 -18.86 -5.45 -17.11
N ASN A 334 -18.23 -5.58 -18.28
CA ASN A 334 -17.21 -6.60 -18.51
C ASN A 334 -15.98 -6.38 -17.61
N ASN A 335 -15.55 -5.12 -17.42
CA ASN A 335 -14.45 -4.80 -16.53
C ASN A 335 -14.78 -5.09 -15.05
N ILE A 336 -16.02 -4.80 -14.61
CA ILE A 336 -16.51 -5.16 -13.27
C ILE A 336 -16.48 -6.69 -13.10
N THR A 337 -16.95 -7.44 -14.09
CA THR A 337 -16.97 -8.91 -14.04
C THR A 337 -15.57 -9.49 -13.85
N ARG A 338 -14.59 -9.04 -14.65
CA ARG A 338 -13.18 -9.44 -14.49
C ARG A 338 -12.60 -9.06 -13.13
N LEU A 339 -13.01 -7.91 -12.59
CA LEU A 339 -12.54 -7.44 -11.30
C LEU A 339 -13.15 -8.25 -10.15
N PHE A 340 -14.41 -8.67 -10.28
CA PHE A 340 -15.06 -9.59 -9.35
C PHE A 340 -14.36 -10.95 -9.35
N GLU A 341 -14.06 -11.53 -10.52
CA GLU A 341 -13.28 -12.77 -10.62
C GLU A 341 -11.91 -12.65 -9.90
N LYS A 342 -11.23 -11.51 -10.06
CA LYS A 342 -9.97 -11.24 -9.36
C LYS A 342 -10.14 -11.14 -7.84
N ILE A 343 -11.21 -10.48 -7.38
CA ILE A 343 -11.55 -10.38 -5.96
C ILE A 343 -11.87 -11.76 -5.38
N ASP A 344 -12.65 -12.58 -6.08
CA ASP A 344 -13.01 -13.93 -5.66
C ASP A 344 -11.75 -14.81 -5.51
N LEU A 345 -10.85 -14.79 -6.50
CA LEU A 345 -9.58 -15.50 -6.43
C LEU A 345 -8.73 -15.06 -5.23
N ALA A 346 -8.64 -13.75 -4.97
CA ALA A 346 -7.90 -13.23 -3.82
C ALA A 346 -8.55 -13.65 -2.49
N LEU A 347 -9.88 -13.63 -2.40
CA LEU A 347 -10.62 -14.08 -1.22
C LEU A 347 -10.46 -15.58 -0.98
N ASP A 348 -10.40 -16.41 -2.02
CA ASP A 348 -10.15 -17.85 -1.93
C ASP A 348 -8.72 -18.13 -1.46
N MET A 349 -7.72 -17.44 -2.02
CA MET A 349 -6.33 -17.52 -1.55
C MET A 349 -6.23 -17.17 -0.07
N ILE A 350 -6.88 -16.07 0.35
CA ILE A 350 -6.91 -15.63 1.75
C ILE A 350 -7.60 -16.66 2.63
N SER A 351 -8.74 -17.21 2.18
CA SER A 351 -9.52 -18.19 2.94
C SER A 351 -8.77 -19.52 3.12
N ASN A 352 -7.96 -19.93 2.15
CA ASN A 352 -7.11 -21.12 2.24
C ASN A 352 -5.84 -20.91 3.09
N ASN A 353 -5.52 -19.66 3.46
CA ASN A 353 -4.30 -19.30 4.17
C ASN A 353 -4.57 -18.45 5.43
N THR A 354 -5.75 -18.60 6.04
CA THR A 354 -6.20 -17.76 7.16
C THR A 354 -5.28 -17.80 8.38
N GLN A 355 -4.55 -18.89 8.58
CA GLN A 355 -3.57 -19.05 9.66
C GLN A 355 -2.40 -18.06 9.59
N TYR A 356 -2.16 -17.45 8.42
CA TYR A 356 -1.10 -16.47 8.19
C TYR A 356 -1.59 -15.02 8.21
N LEU A 357 -2.88 -14.78 8.50
CA LEU A 357 -3.45 -13.43 8.60
C LEU A 357 -3.23 -12.85 10.00
N THR A 358 -2.83 -11.57 10.06
CA THR A 358 -2.74 -10.86 11.34
C THR A 358 -4.11 -10.42 11.85
N ILE A 359 -5.02 -9.98 10.95
CA ILE A 359 -6.32 -9.41 11.32
C ILE A 359 -7.46 -10.03 10.50
N PRO A 360 -8.02 -11.18 10.92
CA PRO A 360 -9.13 -11.83 10.20
C PRO A 360 -10.41 -10.98 10.06
N ALA A 361 -10.66 -10.07 11.00
CA ALA A 361 -11.83 -9.18 10.99
C ALA A 361 -11.88 -8.28 9.74
N ARG A 362 -10.72 -7.87 9.20
CA ARG A 362 -10.63 -7.03 7.99
C ARG A 362 -11.14 -7.76 6.75
N VAL A 363 -10.89 -9.06 6.65
CA VAL A 363 -11.41 -9.90 5.55
C VAL A 363 -12.93 -10.03 5.63
N ALA A 364 -13.47 -10.17 6.85
CA ALA A 364 -14.93 -10.25 7.04
C ALA A 364 -15.64 -8.95 6.61
N SER A 365 -15.09 -7.78 6.96
CA SER A 365 -15.65 -6.50 6.50
C SER A 365 -15.58 -6.36 4.98
N ILE A 366 -14.46 -6.74 4.35
CA ILE A 366 -14.31 -6.71 2.90
C ILE A 366 -15.31 -7.64 2.21
N LYS A 367 -15.51 -8.87 2.72
CA LYS A 367 -16.51 -9.82 2.19
C LYS A 367 -17.93 -9.25 2.24
N ILE A 368 -18.30 -8.56 3.33
CA ILE A 368 -19.61 -7.92 3.47
C ILE A 368 -19.76 -6.78 2.46
N GLU A 369 -18.74 -5.94 2.31
CA GLU A 369 -18.75 -4.84 1.35
C GLU A 369 -18.85 -5.36 -0.09
N TYR A 370 -18.00 -6.31 -0.46
CA TYR A 370 -18.00 -6.95 -1.78
C TYR A 370 -19.35 -7.58 -2.12
N LYS A 371 -19.96 -8.31 -1.18
CA LYS A 371 -21.29 -8.90 -1.38
C LYS A 371 -22.35 -7.83 -1.68
N LYS A 372 -22.31 -6.69 -0.98
CA LYS A 372 -23.21 -5.56 -1.26
C LYS A 372 -22.99 -4.99 -2.65
N LEU A 373 -21.75 -4.93 -3.15
CA LEU A 373 -21.46 -4.45 -4.51
C LEU A 373 -22.01 -5.40 -5.58
N VAL A 374 -21.84 -6.71 -5.39
CA VAL A 374 -22.38 -7.74 -6.29
C VAL A 374 -23.91 -7.70 -6.32
N GLU A 375 -24.55 -7.58 -5.15
CA GLU A 375 -26.00 -7.42 -5.05
C GLU A 375 -26.46 -6.11 -5.73
N HIS A 376 -25.76 -5.00 -5.48
CA HIS A 376 -26.10 -3.68 -6.03
C HIS A 376 -26.10 -3.66 -7.56
N ILE A 377 -25.06 -4.20 -8.20
CA ILE A 377 -24.97 -4.21 -9.67
C ILE A 377 -25.93 -5.21 -10.33
N SER A 378 -26.33 -6.25 -9.61
CA SER A 378 -27.30 -7.23 -10.13
C SER A 378 -28.71 -6.64 -10.28
N VAL A 379 -29.09 -5.74 -9.35
CA VAL A 379 -30.40 -5.09 -9.27
C VAL A 379 -30.42 -3.75 -9.99
N ASN A 380 -29.39 -2.92 -9.81
CA ASN A 380 -29.31 -1.56 -10.36
C ASN A 380 -28.26 -1.50 -11.46
N ARG A 381 -28.67 -1.08 -12.67
CA ARG A 381 -27.89 -1.22 -13.90
C ARG A 381 -27.74 0.09 -14.67
N THR A 382 -27.65 1.21 -13.98
CA THR A 382 -27.28 2.45 -14.66
C THR A 382 -25.78 2.56 -14.85
N PHE A 383 -25.33 3.37 -15.79
CA PHE A 383 -23.92 3.65 -15.98
C PHE A 383 -23.28 4.23 -14.71
N PHE A 384 -23.97 5.12 -14.00
CA PHE A 384 -23.47 5.72 -12.75
C PHE A 384 -23.36 4.69 -11.62
N ASP A 385 -24.29 3.72 -11.54
CA ASP A 385 -24.20 2.60 -10.61
C ASP A 385 -22.97 1.74 -10.92
N ALA A 386 -22.79 1.37 -12.19
CA ALA A 386 -21.66 0.56 -12.64
C ALA A 386 -20.32 1.25 -12.39
N ASP A 387 -20.21 2.55 -12.67
CA ASP A 387 -19.00 3.33 -12.44
C ASP A 387 -18.63 3.38 -10.93
N SER A 388 -19.64 3.59 -10.07
CA SER A 388 -19.45 3.58 -8.63
C SER A 388 -19.01 2.20 -8.11
N VAL A 389 -19.64 1.12 -8.60
CA VAL A 389 -19.27 -0.26 -8.25
C VAL A 389 -17.85 -0.56 -8.72
N TYR A 390 -17.49 -0.15 -9.93
CA TYR A 390 -16.15 -0.35 -10.47
C TYR A 390 -15.09 0.34 -9.61
N ALA A 391 -15.29 1.61 -9.25
CA ALA A 391 -14.37 2.36 -8.39
C ALA A 391 -14.20 1.71 -7.00
N GLN A 392 -15.30 1.29 -6.37
CA GLN A 392 -15.26 0.61 -5.07
C GLN A 392 -14.59 -0.77 -5.16
N SER A 393 -14.83 -1.50 -6.25
CA SER A 393 -14.20 -2.80 -6.51
C SER A 393 -12.70 -2.68 -6.71
N ILE A 394 -12.21 -1.61 -7.35
CA ILE A 394 -10.77 -1.35 -7.49
C ILE A 394 -10.14 -1.19 -6.11
N ARG A 395 -10.78 -0.42 -5.23
CA ARG A 395 -10.33 -0.25 -3.85
C ARG A 395 -10.25 -1.59 -3.11
N ILE A 396 -11.33 -2.38 -3.14
CA ILE A 396 -11.38 -3.70 -2.52
C ILE A 396 -10.28 -4.62 -3.06
N SER A 397 -10.10 -4.67 -4.39
CA SER A 397 -9.05 -5.48 -5.01
C SER A 397 -7.66 -5.04 -4.52
N GLY A 398 -7.40 -3.73 -4.41
CA GLY A 398 -6.13 -3.22 -3.89
C GLY A 398 -5.89 -3.63 -2.44
N GLU A 399 -6.91 -3.52 -1.58
CA GLU A 399 -6.80 -3.96 -0.19
C GLU A 399 -6.57 -5.47 -0.05
N LEU A 400 -7.21 -6.29 -0.89
CA LEU A 400 -7.01 -7.73 -0.90
C LEU A 400 -5.62 -8.12 -1.41
N GLU A 401 -5.07 -7.41 -2.39
CA GLU A 401 -3.69 -7.61 -2.85
C GLU A 401 -2.67 -7.36 -1.74
N GLU A 402 -2.89 -6.33 -0.92
CA GLU A 402 -2.04 -6.07 0.25
C GLU A 402 -2.10 -7.22 1.26
N LEU A 403 -3.30 -7.75 1.50
CA LEU A 403 -3.50 -8.89 2.40
C LEU A 403 -2.89 -10.19 1.86
N VAL A 404 -2.96 -10.43 0.56
CA VAL A 404 -2.30 -11.58 -0.08
C VAL A 404 -0.78 -11.47 0.10
N LYS A 405 -0.19 -10.29 -0.13
CA LYS A 405 1.25 -10.06 0.11
C LYS A 405 1.65 -10.25 1.58
N GLU A 406 0.78 -9.84 2.51
CA GLU A 406 0.98 -10.09 3.94
C GLU A 406 0.99 -11.60 4.24
N ILE A 407 0.01 -12.35 3.73
CA ILE A 407 -0.08 -13.80 3.87
C ILE A 407 1.18 -14.48 3.32
N GLU A 408 1.62 -14.13 2.11
CA GLU A 408 2.81 -14.70 1.50
C GLU A 408 4.05 -14.46 2.35
N ARG A 409 4.19 -13.24 2.90
CA ARG A 409 5.30 -12.90 3.81
C ARG A 409 5.25 -13.73 5.10
N ASN A 410 4.08 -13.82 5.72
CA ASN A 410 3.91 -14.54 6.98
C ASN A 410 4.09 -16.06 6.79
N ARG A 411 3.57 -16.61 5.68
CA ARG A 411 3.77 -18.00 5.31
C ARG A 411 5.25 -18.33 5.12
N LYS A 412 5.98 -17.51 4.34
CA LYS A 412 7.42 -17.68 4.13
C LYS A 412 8.19 -17.62 5.46
N TYR A 413 7.81 -16.70 6.36
CA TYR A 413 8.40 -16.63 7.69
C TYR A 413 8.16 -17.91 8.50
N THR A 414 6.93 -18.43 8.52
CA THR A 414 6.60 -19.67 9.24
C THR A 414 7.35 -20.88 8.68
N GLU A 415 7.43 -21.01 7.35
CA GLU A 415 8.16 -22.09 6.68
C GLU A 415 9.67 -22.02 7.00
N THR A 416 10.30 -20.85 6.87
CA THR A 416 11.71 -20.65 7.22
C THR A 416 11.96 -20.92 8.70
N ARG A 417 11.09 -20.44 9.59
CA ARG A 417 11.21 -20.69 11.03
C ARG A 417 11.18 -22.18 11.34
N SER A 418 10.23 -22.92 10.76
CA SER A 418 10.11 -24.37 10.96
C SER A 418 11.34 -25.12 10.45
N LEU A 419 11.89 -24.71 9.30
CA LEU A 419 13.13 -25.27 8.75
C LEU A 419 14.31 -25.09 9.74
N VAL A 420 14.50 -23.86 10.24
CA VAL A 420 15.60 -23.54 11.17
C VAL A 420 15.42 -24.27 12.50
N GLU A 421 14.20 -24.32 13.05
CA GLU A 421 13.89 -25.07 14.28
C GLU A 421 14.20 -26.57 14.12
N SER A 422 13.83 -27.17 12.98
CA SER A 422 14.17 -28.57 12.70
C SER A 422 15.67 -28.80 12.56
N ALA A 423 16.39 -27.87 11.90
CA ALA A 423 17.84 -27.96 11.76
C ALA A 423 18.54 -27.89 13.12
N ILE A 424 18.09 -27.02 14.02
CA ILE A 424 18.63 -26.92 15.38
C ILE A 424 18.33 -28.15 16.22
N LYS A 425 17.12 -28.70 16.12
CA LYS A 425 16.78 -29.93 16.81
C LYS A 425 17.74 -31.05 16.41
N ASN A 426 17.95 -31.24 15.11
CA ASN A 426 18.86 -32.25 14.58
C ASN A 426 20.32 -31.96 14.96
N TYR A 427 20.75 -30.69 14.96
CA TYR A 427 22.06 -30.28 15.46
C TYR A 427 22.26 -30.69 16.92
N ARG A 428 21.28 -30.46 17.81
CA ARG A 428 21.38 -30.82 19.23
C ARG A 428 21.44 -32.33 19.43
N GLU A 429 20.67 -33.10 18.67
CA GLU A 429 20.69 -34.56 18.71
C GLU A 429 22.06 -35.11 18.25
N ASP A 430 22.55 -34.68 17.08
CA ASP A 430 23.87 -35.08 16.56
C ASP A 430 25.00 -34.66 17.51
N TYR A 431 24.91 -33.46 18.10
CA TYR A 431 25.91 -32.95 19.04
C TYR A 431 25.97 -33.82 20.30
N ILE A 432 24.82 -34.20 20.87
CA ILE A 432 24.76 -35.08 22.04
C ILE A 432 25.31 -36.47 21.71
N GLU A 433 24.97 -37.03 20.55
CA GLU A 433 25.48 -38.34 20.11
C GLU A 433 27.01 -38.34 19.98
N LEU A 434 27.56 -37.32 19.31
CA LEU A 434 29.00 -37.21 19.04
C LEU A 434 29.83 -36.75 20.23
N THR A 435 29.22 -36.15 21.26
CA THR A 435 29.93 -35.68 22.47
C THR A 435 29.60 -36.45 23.74
N GLY A 436 28.61 -37.36 23.69
CA GLY A 436 28.12 -38.09 24.86
C GLY A 436 29.17 -38.95 25.56
N HIS A 437 30.12 -39.53 24.82
CA HIS A 437 31.23 -40.28 25.43
C HIS A 437 32.23 -39.37 26.16
N TYR A 438 32.43 -38.13 25.71
CA TYR A 438 33.26 -37.15 26.42
C TYR A 438 32.63 -36.73 27.74
N ALA A 439 31.31 -36.57 27.78
CA ALA A 439 30.58 -36.31 29.03
C ALA A 439 30.73 -37.46 30.05
N GLN A 440 30.84 -38.71 29.60
CA GLN A 440 31.14 -39.84 30.48
C GLN A 440 32.55 -39.76 31.09
N VAL A 441 33.54 -39.24 30.35
CA VAL A 441 34.90 -39.03 30.85
C VAL A 441 34.93 -37.95 31.93
N GLU A 442 34.22 -36.84 31.74
CA GLU A 442 34.07 -35.80 32.76
C GLU A 442 33.34 -36.28 34.02
N LYS A 443 32.31 -37.12 33.85
CA LYS A 443 31.63 -37.76 34.97
C LYS A 443 32.58 -38.65 35.78
N ARG A 444 33.35 -39.51 35.11
CA ARG A 444 34.36 -40.37 35.76
C ARG A 444 35.45 -39.57 36.46
N PHE A 445 35.92 -38.48 35.83
CA PHE A 445 36.86 -37.56 36.46
C PHE A 445 36.30 -36.98 37.77
N THR A 446 35.02 -36.60 37.77
CA THR A 446 34.33 -36.06 38.95
C THR A 446 34.18 -37.13 40.06
N GLU A 447 33.77 -38.35 39.71
CA GLU A 447 33.67 -39.47 40.64
C GLU A 447 35.03 -39.80 41.30
N ILE A 448 36.11 -39.84 40.52
CA ILE A 448 37.46 -40.11 41.02
C ILE A 448 38.00 -38.93 41.85
N LYS A 449 37.68 -37.70 41.44
CA LYS A 449 37.99 -36.49 42.22
C LYS A 449 37.36 -36.57 43.60
N GLU A 450 36.09 -36.95 43.71
CA GLU A 450 35.41 -37.14 44.99
C GLU A 450 36.05 -38.25 45.83
N GLN A 451 36.40 -39.39 45.21
CA GLN A 451 37.10 -40.48 45.89
C GLN A 451 38.47 -40.05 46.44
N TYR A 452 39.22 -39.24 45.68
CA TYR A 452 40.49 -38.68 46.10
C TYR A 452 40.32 -37.72 47.28
N ILE A 453 39.41 -36.74 47.17
CA ILE A 453 39.11 -35.78 48.24
C ILE A 453 38.73 -36.52 49.53
N LYS A 454 37.90 -37.57 49.41
CA LYS A 454 37.53 -38.40 50.55
C LYS A 454 38.73 -39.13 51.15
N LEU A 455 39.59 -39.75 50.35
CA LEU A 455 40.79 -40.44 50.84
C LEU A 455 41.76 -39.49 51.56
N ASP A 456 42.00 -38.32 50.97
CA ASP A 456 42.91 -37.30 51.50
C ASP A 456 42.38 -36.66 52.79
N SER A 457 41.05 -36.55 52.94
CA SER A 457 40.43 -36.07 54.18
C SER A 457 40.70 -37.00 55.39
N TYR A 458 40.79 -38.31 55.16
CA TYR A 458 41.07 -39.30 56.21
C TYR A 458 42.58 -39.52 56.44
N TYR A 459 43.36 -39.48 55.37
CA TYR A 459 44.79 -39.75 55.39
C TYR A 459 45.51 -38.63 54.63
N PRO A 460 45.85 -37.51 55.26
CA PRO A 460 46.47 -36.38 54.56
C PRO A 460 47.93 -36.66 54.18
N ASN A 461 48.33 -36.37 52.94
CA ASN A 461 49.73 -36.41 52.52
C ASN A 461 50.13 -35.09 51.80
N PRO A 462 50.88 -34.20 52.48
CA PRO A 462 51.31 -32.90 51.94
C PRO A 462 52.17 -32.99 50.68
N GLU A 463 52.90 -34.09 50.48
CA GLU A 463 53.83 -34.26 49.35
C GLU A 463 53.13 -34.24 47.98
N PHE A 464 51.84 -34.59 47.95
CA PHE A 464 51.05 -34.61 46.72
C PHE A 464 50.26 -33.32 46.49
N PHE A 465 50.31 -32.34 47.41
CA PHE A 465 49.50 -31.13 47.37
C PHE A 465 49.69 -30.33 46.06
N ASP A 466 50.93 -30.04 45.67
CA ASP A 466 51.24 -29.28 44.44
C ASP A 466 50.81 -30.02 43.18
N THR A 467 50.92 -31.35 43.19
CA THR A 467 50.42 -32.18 42.09
C THR A 467 48.90 -32.07 41.97
N VAL A 468 48.18 -32.10 43.09
CA VAL A 468 46.71 -32.12 43.11
C VAL A 468 46.14 -30.74 42.80
N SER A 469 46.76 -29.67 43.30
CA SER A 469 46.35 -28.28 43.02
C SER A 469 46.46 -27.93 41.53
N SER A 470 47.37 -28.59 40.80
CA SER A 470 47.46 -28.47 39.34
C SER A 470 46.35 -29.20 38.58
N LEU A 471 45.67 -30.16 39.23
CA LEU A 471 44.64 -31.02 38.63
C LEU A 471 43.21 -30.63 39.06
N ILE A 472 43.07 -30.03 40.24
CA ILE A 472 41.81 -29.65 40.89
C ILE A 472 41.96 -28.20 41.40
N HIS A 473 40.93 -27.36 41.23
CA HIS A 473 40.96 -25.97 41.71
C HIS A 473 41.39 -25.86 43.18
N PRO A 474 42.33 -24.94 43.52
CA PRO A 474 42.97 -24.84 44.83
C PRO A 474 42.00 -24.49 45.97
N ASP A 475 40.88 -23.86 45.64
CA ASP A 475 39.83 -23.38 46.54
C ASP A 475 39.09 -24.52 47.29
N VAL A 476 39.28 -25.76 46.86
CA VAL A 476 38.67 -26.97 47.46
C VAL A 476 39.64 -27.71 48.39
N LEU A 477 40.93 -27.38 48.36
CA LEU A 477 42.00 -28.07 49.09
C LEU A 477 42.46 -27.22 50.28
N TYR A 478 42.28 -27.73 51.51
CA TYR A 478 42.75 -27.05 52.72
C TYR A 478 44.25 -27.24 52.89
N ASN A 479 45.05 -26.18 52.66
CA ASN A 479 46.48 -26.19 52.91
C ASN A 479 46.77 -25.78 54.35
N ASP A 480 47.23 -26.73 55.17
CA ASP A 480 47.70 -26.48 56.53
C ASP A 480 49.22 -26.63 56.55
N PRO A 481 50.01 -25.55 56.69
CA PRO A 481 51.48 -25.62 56.67
C PRO A 481 52.08 -26.50 57.76
N ASP A 482 51.32 -26.75 58.85
CA ASP A 482 51.76 -27.51 60.01
C ASP A 482 51.26 -28.98 60.01
N LYS A 483 50.53 -29.40 58.96
CA LYS A 483 50.06 -30.79 58.84
C LYS A 483 51.23 -31.72 58.51
N LYS A 484 51.65 -32.50 59.50
CA LYS A 484 52.60 -33.60 59.30
C LYS A 484 52.00 -34.69 58.42
N LEU A 485 52.87 -35.44 57.72
CA LEU A 485 52.48 -36.68 57.03
C LEU A 485 51.64 -37.55 57.96
N TRP A 486 50.55 -38.13 57.47
CA TRP A 486 49.69 -38.96 58.34
C TRP A 486 50.45 -40.14 58.97
N HIS A 487 51.54 -40.59 58.32
CA HIS A 487 52.53 -41.55 58.84
C HIS A 487 53.25 -41.08 60.11
N GLU A 488 53.44 -39.77 60.27
CA GLU A 488 54.09 -39.13 61.42
C GLU A 488 53.07 -38.58 62.44
N SER A 489 51.78 -38.72 62.14
CA SER A 489 50.69 -38.25 62.98
C SER A 489 50.29 -39.27 64.04
N GLY A 490 49.57 -38.82 65.08
CA GLY A 490 48.98 -39.70 66.09
C GLY A 490 48.03 -40.75 65.51
N LEU A 491 47.49 -40.55 64.30
CA LEU A 491 46.63 -41.50 63.60
C LEU A 491 47.39 -42.77 63.19
N PHE A 492 48.64 -42.66 62.72
CA PHE A 492 49.46 -43.84 62.40
C PHE A 492 49.89 -44.60 63.67
N VAL A 493 50.15 -43.88 64.76
CA VAL A 493 50.40 -44.49 66.07
C VAL A 493 49.18 -45.27 66.54
N LEU A 494 47.98 -44.73 66.38
CA LEU A 494 46.72 -45.41 66.68
C LEU A 494 46.56 -46.68 65.82
N ILE A 495 46.85 -46.60 64.51
CA ILE A 495 46.82 -47.76 63.61
C ILE A 495 47.83 -48.83 64.03
N LYS A 496 49.04 -48.45 64.46
CA LYS A 496 50.04 -49.38 65.02
C LYS A 496 49.51 -50.10 66.26
N VAL A 497 48.90 -49.35 67.20
CA VAL A 497 48.33 -49.93 68.43
C VAL A 497 47.20 -50.92 68.09
N ILE A 498 46.28 -50.54 67.20
CA ILE A 498 45.16 -51.39 66.78
C ILE A 498 45.67 -52.62 66.04
N ALA A 499 46.57 -52.46 65.06
CA ALA A 499 47.13 -53.57 64.28
C ALA A 499 47.93 -54.54 65.16
N GLY A 500 48.78 -54.02 66.05
CA GLY A 500 49.51 -54.82 67.03
C GLY A 500 48.60 -55.57 67.98
N GLY A 501 47.58 -54.88 68.52
CA GLY A 501 46.59 -55.48 69.41
C GLY A 501 45.76 -56.57 68.74
N SER A 502 45.31 -56.32 67.50
CA SER A 502 44.50 -57.27 66.72
C SER A 502 45.29 -58.52 66.35
N THR A 503 46.54 -58.33 65.92
CA THR A 503 47.43 -59.43 65.52
C THR A 503 47.88 -60.23 66.72
N PHE A 504 48.17 -59.57 67.84
CA PHE A 504 48.41 -60.24 69.11
C PHE A 504 47.20 -61.04 69.56
N LEU A 505 45.98 -60.48 69.52
CA LEU A 505 44.76 -61.19 69.88
C LEU A 505 44.57 -62.43 69.00
N PHE A 506 44.79 -62.31 67.69
CA PHE A 506 44.69 -63.42 66.75
C PHE A 506 45.72 -64.52 67.04
N LEU A 507 46.99 -64.14 67.23
CA LEU A 507 48.06 -65.08 67.58
C LEU A 507 47.83 -65.71 68.96
N PHE A 508 47.38 -64.93 69.94
CA PHE A 508 47.02 -65.39 71.28
C PHE A 508 45.92 -66.45 71.22
N ILE A 509 44.82 -66.18 70.51
CA ILE A 509 43.74 -67.15 70.31
C ILE A 509 44.28 -68.41 69.62
N THR A 510 45.11 -68.25 68.59
CA THR A 510 45.72 -69.38 67.87
C THR A 510 46.60 -70.23 68.78
N ILE A 511 47.43 -69.61 69.63
CA ILE A 511 48.31 -70.27 70.59
C ILE A 511 47.49 -70.98 71.68
N VAL A 512 46.42 -70.37 72.19
CA VAL A 512 45.52 -70.98 73.18
C VAL A 512 44.79 -72.20 72.60
N ILE A 513 44.32 -72.12 71.35
CA ILE A 513 43.70 -73.25 70.64
C ILE A 513 44.71 -74.39 70.45
N LEU A 514 45.93 -74.09 70.02
CA LEU A 514 46.99 -75.09 69.87
C LEU A 514 47.38 -75.71 71.22
N ALA A 515 47.46 -74.91 72.30
CA ALA A 515 47.80 -75.41 73.64
C ALA A 515 46.73 -76.35 74.21
N THR A 516 45.45 -76.10 73.92
CA THR A 516 44.34 -76.96 74.37
C THR A 516 44.24 -78.27 73.60
N LEU A 517 44.64 -78.30 72.32
CA LEU A 517 44.65 -79.50 71.48
C LEU A 517 45.77 -80.50 71.83
N PHE A 518 46.89 -80.07 72.42
CA PHE A 518 48.08 -80.90 72.66
C PHE A 518 48.42 -81.13 74.15
N SER A 519 47.45 -81.06 75.07
CA SER A 519 47.64 -80.86 76.52
C SER A 519 48.07 -82.06 77.38
N THR A 520 48.80 -83.05 76.87
CA THR A 520 49.41 -84.12 77.68
C THR A 520 50.94 -84.09 77.58
N GLY A 521 51.60 -83.34 78.47
CA GLY A 521 53.06 -83.29 78.61
C GLY A 521 53.64 -81.87 78.62
N ILE A 522 54.97 -81.77 78.49
CA ILE A 522 55.84 -80.57 78.58
C ILE A 522 55.37 -79.36 77.71
N GLY A 523 54.35 -79.53 76.86
CA GLY A 523 53.76 -78.51 76.01
C GLY A 523 53.15 -77.29 76.71
N SER A 524 52.68 -77.39 77.98
CA SER A 524 52.11 -76.23 78.69
C SER A 524 53.15 -75.12 78.96
N PHE A 525 54.41 -75.50 79.12
CA PHE A 525 55.52 -74.56 79.26
C PHE A 525 55.81 -73.83 77.94
N PHE A 526 55.83 -74.58 76.82
CA PHE A 526 56.06 -74.00 75.50
C PHE A 526 54.92 -73.07 75.04
N SER A 527 53.66 -73.31 75.42
CA SER A 527 52.55 -72.39 75.14
C SER A 527 52.67 -71.07 75.90
N PHE A 528 53.09 -71.11 77.17
CA PHE A 528 53.31 -69.90 77.97
C PHE A 528 54.50 -69.08 77.43
N VAL A 529 55.60 -69.76 77.09
CA VAL A 529 56.77 -69.12 76.47
C VAL A 529 56.42 -68.53 75.09
N SER A 530 55.65 -69.23 74.26
CA SER A 530 55.20 -68.73 72.95
C SER A 530 54.26 -67.52 73.06
N MET A 531 53.43 -67.47 74.11
CA MET A 531 52.58 -66.32 74.42
C MET A 531 53.40 -65.10 74.83
N ILE A 532 54.41 -65.28 75.69
CA ILE A 532 55.35 -64.20 76.07
C ILE A 532 56.13 -63.72 74.86
N ILE A 533 56.63 -64.63 74.03
CA ILE A 533 57.30 -64.31 72.77
C ILE A 533 56.37 -63.47 71.88
N SER A 534 55.12 -63.89 71.69
CA SER A 534 54.15 -63.14 70.87
C SER A 534 53.80 -61.76 71.43
N LEU A 535 53.78 -61.60 72.76
CA LEU A 535 53.62 -60.32 73.43
C LEU A 535 54.86 -59.42 73.22
N VAL A 536 56.06 -59.98 73.33
CA VAL A 536 57.34 -59.26 73.10
C VAL A 536 57.47 -58.81 71.64
N PHE A 537 56.97 -59.61 70.70
CA PHE A 537 56.94 -59.27 69.27
C PHE A 537 55.73 -58.40 68.86
N MET A 538 54.81 -58.06 69.76
CA MET A 538 53.67 -57.18 69.49
C MET A 538 54.07 -55.83 68.86
N PRO A 539 55.13 -55.12 69.32
CA PRO A 539 55.60 -53.89 68.67
C PRO A 539 56.09 -54.12 67.24
N LEU A 540 56.66 -55.31 66.96
CA LEU A 540 57.12 -55.69 65.62
C LEU A 540 55.92 -55.91 64.69
N TYR A 541 54.91 -56.68 65.11
CA TYR A 541 53.67 -56.91 64.34
C TYR A 541 52.92 -55.61 64.08
N ALA A 542 52.81 -54.75 65.11
CA ALA A 542 52.24 -53.41 65.01
C ALA A 542 52.90 -52.60 63.90
N THR A 543 54.23 -52.61 63.85
CA THR A 543 55.01 -51.84 62.88
C THR A 543 54.84 -52.41 61.47
N VAL A 544 55.00 -53.73 61.29
CA VAL A 544 54.93 -54.37 59.97
C VAL A 544 53.54 -54.21 59.34
N ILE A 545 52.46 -54.45 60.10
CA ILE A 545 51.10 -54.40 59.55
C ILE A 545 50.64 -52.97 59.32
N ALA A 546 51.00 -52.03 60.20
CA ALA A 546 50.76 -50.62 59.95
C ALA A 546 51.52 -50.14 58.70
N GLU A 547 52.74 -50.63 58.46
CA GLU A 547 53.52 -50.31 57.25
C GLU A 547 52.87 -50.87 55.98
N ILE A 548 52.34 -52.10 56.04
CA ILE A 548 51.56 -52.69 54.94
C ILE A 548 50.31 -51.85 54.66
N PHE A 549 49.60 -51.41 55.71
CA PHE A 549 48.40 -50.58 55.57
C PHE A 549 48.73 -49.19 55.01
N TYR A 550 49.81 -48.57 55.48
CA TYR A 550 50.34 -47.31 54.94
C TYR A 550 50.64 -47.43 53.45
N ASN A 551 51.41 -48.45 53.07
CA ASN A 551 51.71 -48.72 51.67
C ASN A 551 50.44 -48.98 50.84
N MET A 552 49.44 -49.69 51.37
CA MET A 552 48.17 -49.91 50.68
C MET A 552 47.40 -48.61 50.41
N ILE A 553 47.35 -47.70 51.39
CA ILE A 553 46.69 -46.39 51.23
C ILE A 553 47.46 -45.51 50.24
N GLU A 554 48.79 -45.47 50.33
CA GLU A 554 49.61 -44.68 49.40
C GLU A 554 49.61 -45.26 47.97
N ILE A 555 49.55 -46.59 47.80
CA ILE A 555 49.32 -47.24 46.50
C ILE A 555 47.96 -46.81 45.93
N LYS A 556 46.90 -46.81 46.76
CA LYS A 556 45.56 -46.37 46.35
C LYS A 556 45.54 -44.89 45.98
N ARG A 557 46.23 -44.02 46.75
CA ARG A 557 46.37 -42.58 46.46
C ARG A 557 47.08 -42.36 45.12
N ARG A 558 48.21 -43.02 44.91
CA ARG A 558 48.98 -42.93 43.65
C ARG A 558 48.16 -43.44 42.47
N GLY A 559 47.35 -44.50 42.65
CA GLY A 559 46.40 -44.98 41.67
C GLY A 559 45.35 -43.93 41.28
N LEU A 560 44.67 -43.34 42.27
CA LEU A 560 43.68 -42.28 42.04
C LEU A 560 44.31 -41.03 41.39
N LEU A 561 45.53 -40.65 41.77
CA LEU A 561 46.25 -39.52 41.15
C LEU A 561 46.65 -39.80 39.71
N ALA A 562 47.09 -41.02 39.41
CA ALA A 562 47.38 -41.44 38.05
C ALA A 562 46.12 -41.40 37.17
N ASP A 563 44.98 -41.87 37.70
CA ASP A 563 43.69 -41.81 37.01
C ASP A 563 43.20 -40.37 36.82
N LEU A 564 43.31 -39.50 37.84
CA LEU A 564 42.98 -38.07 37.71
C LEU A 564 43.83 -37.38 36.64
N ARG A 565 45.14 -37.61 36.62
CA ARG A 565 46.03 -37.08 35.57
C ARG A 565 45.63 -37.57 34.19
N LYS A 566 45.35 -38.87 34.07
CA LYS A 566 44.92 -39.49 32.82
C LYS A 566 43.62 -38.89 32.30
N PHE A 567 42.59 -38.84 33.13
CA PHE A 567 41.29 -38.27 32.74
C PHE A 567 41.36 -36.76 32.51
N LYS A 568 42.17 -36.01 33.26
CA LYS A 568 42.38 -34.57 33.02
C LYS A 568 43.06 -34.31 31.67
N ALA A 569 44.12 -35.06 31.36
CA ALA A 569 44.77 -34.99 30.05
C ALA A 569 43.82 -35.39 28.91
N GLU A 570 42.98 -36.39 29.14
CA GLU A 570 41.95 -36.81 28.17
C GLU A 570 40.89 -35.73 27.96
N ILE A 571 40.39 -35.08 29.03
CA ILE A 571 39.45 -33.94 28.94
C ILE A 571 40.06 -32.78 28.16
N ASP A 572 41.29 -32.38 28.47
CA ASP A 572 41.93 -31.26 27.79
C ASP A 572 42.25 -31.57 26.31
N ALA A 573 42.60 -32.83 25.99
CA ALA A 573 42.73 -33.28 24.61
C ALA A 573 41.39 -33.39 23.86
N ASN A 574 40.30 -33.64 24.59
CA ASN A 574 38.96 -33.75 24.01
C ASN A 574 38.30 -32.38 23.78
N LYS A 575 38.66 -31.34 24.53
CA LYS A 575 38.16 -29.97 24.31
C LYS A 575 38.32 -29.52 22.87
N SER A 576 39.51 -29.67 22.29
CA SER A 576 39.76 -29.28 20.90
C SER A 576 38.93 -30.08 19.90
N LYS A 577 38.72 -31.38 20.17
CA LYS A 577 37.87 -32.26 19.36
C LYS A 577 36.38 -31.89 19.46
N ILE A 578 35.89 -31.56 20.64
CA ILE A 578 34.51 -31.07 20.84
C ILE A 578 34.30 -29.77 20.08
N THR A 579 35.25 -28.83 20.15
CA THR A 579 35.19 -27.59 19.35
C THR A 579 35.23 -27.85 17.84
N GLU A 580 36.00 -28.84 17.38
CA GLU A 580 36.02 -29.23 15.97
C GLU A 580 34.71 -29.87 15.51
N ILE A 581 34.12 -30.73 16.35
CA ILE A 581 32.79 -31.34 16.13
C ILE A 581 31.72 -30.25 16.04
N ASP A 582 31.71 -29.30 16.98
CA ASP A 582 30.78 -28.18 16.98
C ASP A 582 30.86 -27.34 15.69
N LYS A 583 32.08 -26.96 15.28
CA LYS A 583 32.28 -26.21 14.02
C LYS A 583 31.80 -26.98 12.79
N LYS A 584 32.09 -28.27 12.71
CA LYS A 584 31.67 -29.12 11.57
C LYS A 584 30.15 -29.30 11.54
N LEU A 585 29.51 -29.54 12.69
CA LEU A 585 28.06 -29.67 12.79
C LEU A 585 27.35 -28.36 12.48
N SER A 586 27.83 -27.24 13.05
CA SER A 586 27.29 -25.92 12.76
C SER A 586 27.37 -25.61 11.26
N ALA A 587 28.53 -25.85 10.62
CA ALA A 587 28.67 -25.66 9.18
C ALA A 587 27.72 -26.56 8.35
N LYS A 588 27.54 -27.83 8.74
CA LYS A 588 26.60 -28.77 8.10
C LYS A 588 25.16 -28.25 8.14
N TYR A 589 24.69 -27.80 9.30
CA TYR A 589 23.31 -27.35 9.47
C TYR A 589 23.05 -25.93 8.93
N ILE A 590 24.06 -25.04 8.94
CA ILE A 590 24.01 -23.75 8.24
C ILE A 590 23.89 -23.97 6.72
N ALA A 591 24.68 -24.89 6.16
CA ALA A 591 24.59 -25.24 4.74
C ALA A 591 23.21 -25.83 4.39
N TYR A 592 22.68 -26.70 5.24
CA TYR A 592 21.32 -27.25 5.07
C TYR A 592 20.24 -26.15 5.05
N ILE A 593 20.30 -25.17 5.96
CA ILE A 593 19.37 -24.03 5.97
C ILE A 593 19.54 -23.17 4.70
N SER A 594 20.78 -22.95 4.24
CA SER A 594 21.07 -22.17 3.03
C SER A 594 20.50 -22.84 1.78
N GLU A 595 20.72 -24.15 1.62
CA GLU A 595 20.27 -24.91 0.47
C GLU A 595 18.74 -25.06 0.43
N GLN A 596 18.12 -25.48 1.54
CA GLN A 596 16.68 -25.74 1.61
C GLN A 596 15.85 -24.46 1.73
N GLY A 597 16.40 -23.42 2.37
CA GLY A 597 15.75 -22.12 2.49
C GLY A 597 15.99 -21.18 1.31
N HIS A 598 16.88 -21.55 0.37
CA HIS A 598 17.37 -20.67 -0.70
C HIS A 598 17.86 -19.30 -0.17
N LEU A 599 18.58 -19.32 0.96
CA LEU A 599 19.11 -18.14 1.65
C LEU A 599 20.62 -18.03 1.44
N THR A 600 21.16 -16.82 1.57
CA THR A 600 22.62 -16.64 1.55
C THR A 600 23.26 -17.32 2.77
N PRO A 601 24.50 -17.84 2.66
CA PRO A 601 25.20 -18.47 3.78
C PRO A 601 25.29 -17.58 5.03
N PHE A 602 25.49 -16.28 4.84
CA PHE A 602 25.54 -15.30 5.93
C PHE A 602 24.18 -15.15 6.65
N THR A 603 23.08 -15.09 5.89
CA THR A 603 21.73 -15.04 6.46
C THR A 603 21.40 -16.33 7.22
N SER A 604 21.77 -17.48 6.66
CA SER A 604 21.56 -18.79 7.29
C SER A 604 22.35 -18.95 8.58
N GLU A 605 23.60 -18.47 8.63
CA GLU A 605 24.43 -18.44 9.84
C GLU A 605 23.77 -17.59 10.93
N LYS A 606 23.34 -16.37 10.61
CA LYS A 606 22.67 -15.49 11.58
C LYS A 606 21.34 -16.04 12.07
N MET A 607 20.56 -16.69 11.20
CA MET A 607 19.31 -17.36 11.61
C MET A 607 19.57 -18.57 12.51
N PHE A 608 20.62 -19.34 12.22
CA PHE A 608 21.05 -20.47 13.05
C PHE A 608 21.50 -20.01 14.44
N GLU A 609 22.34 -18.97 14.52
CA GLU A 609 22.76 -18.35 15.79
C GLU A 609 21.55 -17.83 16.59
N ALA A 610 20.70 -17.03 15.95
CA ALA A 610 19.52 -16.45 16.62
C ALA A 610 18.57 -17.51 17.17
N CYS A 611 18.39 -18.62 16.45
CA CYS A 611 17.52 -19.70 16.89
C CYS A 611 18.19 -20.58 17.97
N LEU A 612 19.53 -20.68 17.99
CA LEU A 612 20.26 -21.31 19.10
C LEU A 612 20.04 -20.53 20.40
N ASP A 613 20.03 -19.19 20.30
CA ASP A 613 19.79 -18.26 21.41
C ASP A 613 18.30 -18.09 21.79
N GLY A 614 17.38 -18.70 21.04
CA GLY A 614 15.94 -18.60 21.26
C GLY A 614 15.30 -17.27 20.84
N ASN A 615 15.99 -16.46 20.03
CA ASN A 615 15.53 -15.15 19.57
C ASN A 615 14.84 -15.21 18.20
N PHE A 616 13.59 -15.66 18.19
CA PHE A 616 12.81 -15.87 16.96
C PHE A 616 12.37 -14.58 16.24
N GLU A 617 12.43 -13.42 16.90
CA GLU A 617 12.14 -12.11 16.30
C GLU A 617 13.24 -11.67 15.34
N GLN A 618 14.49 -12.07 15.60
CA GLN A 618 15.61 -11.78 14.68
C GLN A 618 15.46 -12.53 13.34
N ILE A 619 14.89 -13.73 13.34
CA ILE A 619 14.60 -14.48 12.11
C ILE A 619 13.66 -13.67 11.21
N LYS A 620 12.64 -13.01 11.79
CA LYS A 620 11.68 -12.19 11.05
C LYS A 620 12.35 -10.97 10.41
N ALA A 621 13.27 -10.33 11.12
CA ALA A 621 14.02 -9.17 10.63
C ALA A 621 15.02 -9.51 9.49
N MET A 622 15.45 -10.77 9.41
CA MET A 622 16.40 -11.26 8.41
C MET A 622 15.74 -11.84 7.15
N MET A 623 14.39 -11.86 7.10
CA MET A 623 13.66 -12.29 5.91
C MET A 623 13.82 -11.25 4.80
N PRO A 624 14.12 -11.66 3.56
CA PRO A 624 14.14 -10.73 2.43
C PRO A 624 12.74 -10.12 2.26
N ASN A 625 12.66 -8.79 2.23
CA ASN A 625 11.44 -8.11 1.79
C ASN A 625 11.18 -8.51 0.33
N PRO A 626 9.95 -8.92 -0.01
CA PRO A 626 9.59 -9.27 -1.39
C PRO A 626 9.75 -8.08 -2.34
#